data_AF-A0A7W9J1U1-F1
#
_entry.id   AF-A0A7W9J1U1-F1
#
_cell.length_a   1.000
_cell.length_b   1.000
_cell.length_c   1.000
_cell.angle_alpha   90.00
_cell.angle_beta   90.00
_cell.angle_gamma   90.00
#
_symmetry.space_group_name_H-M   'P 1'
#
loop_
_entity.id
_entity.type
_entity.pdbx_description
1 polymer ?
#
loop_
_entity_poly.entity_id
_entity_poly.type
_entity_poly.pdbx_seq_one_letter_code
_entity_poly.pdbx_strand_id
1 'polypeptide(L)'
;MTVGGVLVVLLVLALFGYIGGLGPMNRLNTARGITPPTALAGLDRITDPELRDQLKLDQTREALSRINDGKQATVEAYGDLNGERMYVVIALRGKVDIDKTISDSGAKPDQVKQVGASTCVASTDTLPTQCYRGSNTLTVIVQAANDGVSVDDVGPVSDEAFTAMK
;
A
#
# COMPACT_ATOMS: atom_id res chain seq x y z
N MET A 1 6.56 11.91 -16.31
CA MET A 1 6.48 10.78 -15.37
C MET A 1 6.73 11.34 -13.99
N THR A 2 5.67 11.84 -13.38
CA THR A 2 5.76 12.76 -12.24
C THR A 2 5.81 11.98 -10.94
N VAL A 3 6.81 12.29 -10.12
CA VAL A 3 6.96 12.02 -8.68
C VAL A 3 5.68 12.31 -7.85
N GLY A 4 4.61 12.82 -8.47
CA GLY A 4 3.30 13.09 -7.88
C GLY A 4 2.52 11.84 -7.44
N GLY A 5 2.63 10.70 -8.13
CA GLY A 5 1.84 9.50 -7.80
C GLY A 5 2.18 8.91 -6.41
N VAL A 6 3.44 9.01 -5.98
CA VAL A 6 3.91 8.59 -4.64
C VAL A 6 3.44 9.56 -3.56
N LEU A 7 3.41 10.86 -3.86
CA LEU A 7 3.00 11.93 -2.95
C LEU A 7 1.52 11.86 -2.57
N VAL A 8 0.68 11.34 -3.47
CA VAL A 8 -0.76 11.18 -3.24
C VAL A 8 -1.04 10.13 -2.15
N VAL A 9 -0.28 9.03 -2.11
CA VAL A 9 -0.44 7.99 -1.08
C VAL A 9 -0.15 8.50 0.32
N LEU A 10 0.87 9.36 0.44
CA LEU A 10 1.24 10.02 1.69
C LEU A 10 0.10 10.90 2.22
N LEU A 11 -0.61 11.62 1.35
CA LEU A 11 -1.75 12.46 1.73
C LEU A 11 -2.96 11.63 2.13
N VAL A 12 -3.26 10.58 1.37
CA VAL A 12 -4.33 9.62 1.66
C VAL A 12 -4.05 9.01 3.04
N LEU A 13 -2.92 8.35 3.27
CA LEU A 13 -2.62 7.68 4.55
C LEU A 13 -2.50 8.64 5.75
N ALA A 14 -2.08 9.89 5.56
CA ALA A 14 -2.02 10.88 6.64
C ALA A 14 -3.39 11.40 7.10
N LEU A 15 -4.43 11.27 6.27
CA LEU A 15 -5.81 11.68 6.60
C LEU A 15 -6.62 10.58 7.31
N PHE A 16 -6.20 9.32 7.27
CA PHE A 16 -7.01 8.21 7.77
C PHE A 16 -6.86 7.93 9.26
N GLY A 17 -7.75 8.56 10.02
CA GLY A 17 -8.06 8.21 11.41
C GLY A 17 -8.38 6.72 11.57
N TYR A 18 -7.50 6.02 12.29
CA TYR A 18 -7.60 4.62 12.64
C TYR A 18 -8.71 4.37 13.68
N ILE A 19 -9.52 3.32 13.49
CA ILE A 19 -10.45 2.82 14.51
C ILE A 19 -9.65 2.02 15.55
N GLY A 20 -9.59 2.55 16.78
CA GLY A 20 -8.92 1.95 17.93
C GLY A 20 -9.44 0.55 18.29
N GLY A 21 -8.73 -0.48 17.85
CA GLY A 21 -8.85 -1.85 18.38
C GLY A 21 -8.15 -1.98 19.74
N LEU A 22 -8.85 -1.60 20.81
CA LEU A 22 -8.46 -1.73 22.22
C LEU A 22 -8.37 -3.21 22.65
N GLY A 23 -7.14 -3.73 22.82
CA GLY A 23 -6.93 -5.03 23.49
C GLY A 23 -5.46 -5.44 23.60
N PRO A 24 -5.02 -6.09 24.69
CA PRO A 24 -3.62 -6.44 24.94
C PRO A 24 -3.03 -7.45 23.93
N MET A 25 -3.84 -8.34 23.35
CA MET A 25 -3.41 -9.22 22.25
C MET A 25 -3.06 -8.48 20.97
N ASN A 26 -3.65 -7.30 20.74
CA ASN A 26 -3.38 -6.50 19.55
C ASN A 26 -1.99 -5.85 19.62
N ARG A 27 -1.44 -5.61 20.82
CA ARG A 27 -0.10 -5.05 21.04
C ARG A 27 1.04 -6.00 20.63
N LEU A 28 0.89 -7.30 20.89
CA LEU A 28 1.89 -8.30 20.51
C LEU A 28 1.99 -8.47 18.99
N ASN A 29 0.85 -8.49 18.29
CA ASN A 29 0.84 -8.57 16.82
C ASN A 29 1.25 -7.26 16.14
N THR A 30 1.00 -6.11 16.76
CA THR A 30 1.44 -4.82 16.21
C THR A 30 2.93 -4.54 16.38
N ALA A 31 3.60 -5.22 17.33
CA ALA A 31 5.05 -5.21 17.48
C ALA A 31 5.78 -6.21 16.55
N ARG A 32 5.05 -7.17 15.94
CA ARG A 32 5.65 -8.15 15.02
C ARG A 32 6.07 -7.45 13.73
N GLY A 33 7.36 -7.56 13.41
CA GLY A 33 7.92 -7.05 12.15
C GLY A 33 7.13 -7.57 10.94
N ILE A 34 7.09 -6.74 9.91
CA ILE A 34 6.62 -7.15 8.58
C ILE A 34 7.87 -7.37 7.75
N THR A 35 8.04 -8.58 7.22
CA THR A 35 9.16 -8.90 6.33
C THR A 35 8.64 -8.88 4.91
N PRO A 36 8.97 -7.87 4.10
CA PRO A 36 8.57 -7.84 2.70
C PRO A 36 9.32 -8.93 1.93
N PRO A 37 8.69 -9.60 0.96
CA PRO A 37 9.36 -10.57 0.11
C PRO A 37 10.47 -9.89 -0.72
N THR A 38 11.42 -10.69 -1.21
CA THR A 38 12.50 -10.21 -2.09
C THR A 38 12.00 -9.95 -3.52
N ALA A 39 10.93 -10.62 -3.92
CA ALA A 39 10.27 -10.44 -5.20
C ALA A 39 8.75 -10.54 -5.02
N LEU A 40 8.00 -9.88 -5.90
CA LEU A 40 6.55 -9.87 -5.91
C LEU A 40 6.07 -9.83 -7.37
N ALA A 41 5.13 -10.70 -7.73
CA ALA A 41 4.62 -10.79 -9.11
C ALA A 41 5.71 -10.98 -10.19
N GLY A 42 6.81 -11.65 -9.80
CA GLY A 42 7.99 -11.86 -10.65
C GLY A 42 8.93 -10.67 -10.76
N LEU A 43 8.69 -9.58 -10.01
CA LEU A 43 9.52 -8.38 -9.99
C LEU A 43 10.38 -8.32 -8.73
N ASP A 44 11.64 -7.97 -8.88
CA ASP A 44 12.55 -7.81 -7.74
C ASP A 44 12.23 -6.54 -6.95
N ARG A 45 12.46 -6.63 -5.63
CA ARG A 45 12.34 -5.48 -4.74
C ARG A 45 13.46 -4.47 -5.00
N ILE A 46 13.10 -3.20 -5.06
CA ILE A 46 14.04 -2.08 -5.19
C ILE A 46 14.81 -1.89 -3.88
N THR A 47 16.09 -2.25 -3.92
CA THR A 47 17.03 -2.06 -2.80
C THR A 47 18.02 -0.92 -3.04
N ASP A 48 18.07 -0.36 -4.25
CA ASP A 48 18.97 0.74 -4.58
C ASP A 48 18.63 2.01 -3.76
N PRO A 49 19.58 2.56 -2.98
CA PRO A 49 19.30 3.71 -2.11
C PRO A 49 18.84 4.97 -2.84
N GLU A 50 19.36 5.25 -4.03
CA GLU A 50 18.99 6.45 -4.79
C GLU A 50 17.55 6.36 -5.30
N LEU A 51 17.16 5.18 -5.82
CA LEU A 51 15.79 4.93 -6.24
C LEU A 51 14.80 4.99 -5.07
N ARG A 52 15.18 4.43 -3.92
CA ARG A 52 14.36 4.47 -2.70
C ARG A 52 14.14 5.90 -2.21
N ASP A 53 15.16 6.76 -2.30
CA ASP A 53 15.08 8.18 -1.92
C ASP A 53 14.22 8.98 -2.91
N GLN A 54 14.40 8.76 -4.22
CA GLN A 54 13.56 9.38 -5.25
C GLN A 54 12.07 9.05 -5.07
N LEU A 55 11.77 7.81 -4.68
CA LEU A 55 10.44 7.32 -4.36
C LEU A 55 10.02 7.60 -2.92
N LYS A 56 10.86 8.25 -2.11
CA LYS A 56 10.59 8.62 -0.72
C LYS A 56 10.06 7.46 0.13
N LEU A 57 10.50 6.23 -0.14
CA LEU A 57 9.93 5.03 0.49
C LEU A 57 10.22 5.04 2.00
N ASP A 58 11.45 5.37 2.38
CA ASP A 58 11.87 5.41 3.78
C ASP A 58 11.21 6.57 4.54
N GLN A 59 11.10 7.75 3.92
CA GLN A 59 10.33 8.87 4.48
C GLN A 59 8.85 8.50 4.69
N THR A 60 8.27 7.77 3.74
CA THR A 60 6.88 7.30 3.83
C THR A 60 6.72 6.29 4.95
N ARG A 61 7.63 5.34 5.07
CA ARG A 61 7.66 4.37 6.17
C ARG A 61 7.73 5.07 7.53
N GLU A 62 8.61 6.06 7.67
CA GLU A 62 8.74 6.84 8.91
C GLU A 62 7.48 7.65 9.22
N ALA A 63 6.90 8.31 8.21
CA ALA A 63 5.63 9.03 8.38
C ALA A 63 4.52 8.10 8.86
N LEU A 64 4.36 6.94 8.22
CA LEU A 64 3.38 5.93 8.60
C LEU A 64 3.63 5.36 10.01
N SER A 65 4.89 5.10 10.37
CA SER A 65 5.24 4.63 11.70
C SER A 65 4.89 5.67 12.79
N ARG A 66 5.04 6.97 12.50
CA ARG A 66 4.67 8.06 13.43
C ARG A 66 3.16 8.19 13.56
N ILE A 67 2.44 8.14 12.44
CA ILE A 67 0.98 8.33 12.40
C ILE A 67 0.25 7.12 13.01
N ASN A 68 0.83 5.92 12.91
CA ASN A 68 0.22 4.68 13.39
C ASN A 68 0.62 4.32 14.83
N ASP A 69 0.85 5.32 15.70
CA ASP A 69 1.20 5.13 17.13
C ASP A 69 2.36 4.14 17.37
N GLY A 70 3.35 4.11 16.47
CA GLY A 70 4.50 3.19 16.57
C GLY A 70 4.23 1.75 16.15
N LYS A 71 3.07 1.43 15.55
CA LYS A 71 2.83 0.11 14.95
C LYS A 71 3.72 -0.11 13.74
N GLN A 72 4.09 -1.38 13.50
CA GLN A 72 4.98 -1.77 12.41
C GLN A 72 4.38 -1.46 11.04
N ALA A 73 5.16 -0.75 10.22
CA ALA A 73 4.87 -0.41 8.85
C ALA A 73 6.10 -0.69 7.98
N THR A 74 5.87 -1.11 6.74
CA THR A 74 6.91 -1.22 5.71
C THR A 74 6.37 -0.65 4.41
N VAL A 75 7.27 -0.04 3.64
CA VAL A 75 6.99 0.59 2.35
C VAL A 75 8.12 0.15 1.43
N GLU A 76 7.76 -0.62 0.41
CA GLU A 76 8.71 -1.17 -0.55
C GLU A 76 8.21 -0.93 -1.96
N ALA A 77 9.13 -0.90 -2.92
CA ALA A 77 8.79 -0.87 -4.33
C ALA A 77 9.36 -2.10 -5.03
N TYR A 78 8.67 -2.58 -6.05
CA TYR A 78 9.04 -3.75 -6.86
C TYR A 78 9.01 -3.37 -8.34
N GLY A 79 10.01 -3.82 -9.09
CA GLY A 79 10.22 -3.46 -10.49
C GLY A 79 11.33 -2.43 -10.66
N ASP A 80 11.29 -1.65 -11.74
CA ASP A 80 12.29 -0.64 -12.05
C ASP A 80 11.66 0.64 -12.64
N LEU A 81 12.39 1.76 -12.65
CA LEU A 81 11.87 3.06 -13.13
C LEU A 81 11.68 3.15 -14.65
N ASN A 82 12.29 2.23 -15.41
CA ASN A 82 12.23 2.18 -16.88
C ASN A 82 11.24 1.12 -17.38
N GLY A 83 10.74 0.27 -16.50
CA GLY A 83 9.92 -0.89 -16.80
C GLY A 83 8.43 -0.55 -16.86
N GLU A 84 7.69 -1.35 -17.62
CA GLU A 84 6.23 -1.22 -17.78
C GLU A 84 5.44 -1.58 -16.51
N ARG A 85 6.11 -2.18 -15.51
CA ARG A 85 5.47 -2.71 -14.30
C ARG A 85 6.29 -2.38 -13.06
N MET A 86 5.85 -1.35 -12.34
CA MET A 86 6.37 -0.96 -11.04
C MET A 86 5.23 -0.86 -10.02
N TYR A 87 5.41 -1.48 -8.87
CA TYR A 87 4.44 -1.45 -7.78
C TYR A 87 5.05 -0.90 -6.50
N VAL A 88 4.35 0.02 -5.85
CA VAL A 88 4.63 0.44 -4.48
C VAL A 88 3.71 -0.34 -3.54
N VAL A 89 4.29 -0.99 -2.54
CA VAL A 89 3.61 -1.87 -1.60
C VAL A 89 3.80 -1.31 -0.20
N ILE A 90 2.68 -1.05 0.46
CA ILE A 90 2.63 -0.56 1.83
C ILE A 90 1.95 -1.62 2.66
N ALA A 91 2.60 -2.04 3.75
CA ALA A 91 2.03 -2.99 4.68
C ALA A 91 2.04 -2.42 6.10
N LEU A 92 0.90 -2.56 6.79
CA LEU A 92 0.62 -1.96 8.09
C LEU A 92 0.04 -3.01 9.03
N ARG A 93 0.57 -3.13 10.26
CA ARG A 93 -0.07 -3.95 11.28
C ARG A 93 -1.34 -3.26 11.81
N GLY A 94 -2.44 -4.01 11.82
CA GLY A 94 -3.76 -3.58 12.27
C GLY A 94 -4.81 -3.49 11.17
N LYS A 95 -6.04 -3.21 11.59
CA LYS A 95 -7.20 -3.07 10.69
C LYS A 95 -7.31 -1.64 10.21
N VAL A 96 -7.27 -1.43 8.89
CA VAL A 96 -7.64 -0.16 8.27
C VAL A 96 -9.10 -0.26 7.80
N ASP A 97 -9.85 0.83 7.95
CA ASP A 97 -11.16 0.98 7.34
C ASP A 97 -10.97 1.31 5.86
N ILE A 98 -10.96 0.28 5.01
CA ILE A 98 -10.71 0.41 3.57
C ILE A 98 -11.82 1.22 2.89
N ASP A 99 -13.08 1.02 3.29
CA ASP A 99 -14.22 1.72 2.69
C ASP A 99 -14.16 3.22 2.99
N LYS A 100 -13.82 3.57 4.24
CA LYS A 100 -13.50 4.97 4.61
C LYS A 100 -12.29 5.50 3.84
N THR A 101 -11.23 4.68 3.71
CA THR A 101 -10.00 5.02 2.97
C THR A 101 -10.29 5.43 1.52
N ILE A 102 -11.11 4.64 0.86
CA ILE A 102 -11.52 4.88 -0.51
C ILE A 102 -12.43 6.11 -0.58
N SER A 103 -13.40 6.24 0.34
CA SER A 103 -14.30 7.38 0.38
C SER A 103 -13.57 8.72 0.56
N ASP A 104 -12.67 8.85 1.54
CA ASP A 104 -12.00 10.15 1.77
C ASP A 104 -10.90 10.43 0.71
N SER A 105 -10.49 9.42 -0.09
CA SER A 105 -9.63 9.65 -1.27
C SER A 105 -10.36 10.37 -2.42
N GLY A 106 -11.70 10.49 -2.36
CA GLY A 106 -12.52 11.08 -3.42
C GLY A 106 -12.82 10.11 -4.57
N ALA A 107 -12.47 8.83 -4.44
CA ALA A 107 -12.85 7.80 -5.40
C ALA A 107 -14.36 7.62 -5.43
N LYS A 108 -14.94 7.59 -6.63
CA LYS A 108 -16.37 7.36 -6.82
C LYS A 108 -16.70 5.87 -6.76
N PRO A 109 -17.92 5.48 -6.35
CA PRO A 109 -18.29 4.06 -6.24
C PRO A 109 -18.11 3.24 -7.52
N ASP A 110 -18.28 3.84 -8.70
CA ASP A 110 -18.08 3.20 -10.01
C ASP A 110 -16.60 2.93 -10.34
N GLN A 111 -15.68 3.57 -9.62
CA GLN A 111 -14.24 3.39 -9.74
C GLN A 111 -13.71 2.30 -8.81
N VAL A 112 -14.53 1.86 -7.85
CA VAL A 112 -14.20 0.82 -6.88
C VAL A 112 -14.61 -0.53 -7.45
N LYS A 113 -13.66 -1.45 -7.53
CA LYS A 113 -13.87 -2.81 -8.03
C LYS A 113 -13.33 -3.82 -7.03
N GLN A 114 -14.03 -4.94 -6.89
CA GLN A 114 -13.52 -6.06 -6.12
C GLN A 114 -12.76 -7.00 -7.06
N VAL A 115 -11.49 -7.24 -6.77
CA VAL A 115 -10.62 -8.15 -7.54
C VAL A 115 -10.05 -9.16 -6.57
N GLY A 116 -10.44 -10.43 -6.72
CA GLY A 116 -10.09 -11.46 -5.75
C GLY A 116 -10.58 -11.11 -4.34
N ALA A 117 -9.67 -11.09 -3.37
CA ALA A 117 -9.98 -10.73 -2.00
C ALA A 117 -9.64 -9.26 -1.67
N SER A 118 -9.25 -8.48 -2.69
CA SER A 118 -8.83 -7.09 -2.59
C SER A 118 -9.90 -6.13 -3.10
N THR A 119 -10.00 -4.97 -2.47
CA THR A 119 -10.81 -3.85 -2.95
C THR A 119 -9.90 -2.89 -3.70
N CYS A 120 -10.18 -2.62 -4.97
CA CYS A 120 -9.32 -1.83 -5.86
C CYS A 120 -10.01 -0.56 -6.32
N VAL A 121 -9.22 0.49 -6.53
CA VAL A 121 -9.63 1.75 -7.14
C VAL A 121 -8.91 1.85 -8.49
N ALA A 122 -9.67 1.96 -9.56
CA ALA A 122 -9.13 2.18 -10.89
C ALA A 122 -8.51 3.57 -11.00
N SER A 123 -7.44 3.69 -11.79
CA SER A 123 -6.79 4.97 -12.03
C SER A 123 -7.76 6.04 -12.55
N THR A 124 -7.56 7.26 -12.08
CA THR A 124 -8.20 8.50 -12.53
C THR A 124 -7.11 9.51 -12.90
N ASP A 125 -7.51 10.69 -13.37
CA ASP A 125 -6.57 11.80 -13.65
C ASP A 125 -5.74 12.23 -12.42
N THR A 126 -6.18 11.87 -11.21
CA THR A 126 -5.56 12.30 -9.94
C THR A 126 -5.09 11.15 -9.06
N LEU A 127 -5.54 9.93 -9.32
CA LEU A 127 -5.22 8.75 -8.52
C LEU A 127 -4.68 7.63 -9.40
N PRO A 128 -3.53 7.04 -9.07
CA PRO A 128 -3.07 5.81 -9.72
C PRO A 128 -3.92 4.62 -9.31
N THR A 129 -3.85 3.54 -10.09
CA THR A 129 -4.53 2.28 -9.76
C THR A 129 -3.95 1.70 -8.47
N GLN A 130 -4.82 1.40 -7.51
CA GLN A 130 -4.41 0.90 -6.19
C GLN A 130 -5.39 -0.15 -5.67
N CYS A 131 -4.88 -1.16 -4.96
CA CYS A 131 -5.66 -2.22 -4.35
C CYS A 131 -5.33 -2.37 -2.86
N TYR A 132 -6.37 -2.58 -2.07
CA TYR A 132 -6.34 -2.70 -0.63
C TYR A 132 -6.73 -4.12 -0.23
N ARG A 133 -5.88 -4.77 0.57
CA ARG A 133 -6.13 -6.08 1.14
C ARG A 133 -5.99 -6.03 2.66
N GLY A 134 -7.12 -6.11 3.35
CA GLY A 134 -7.19 -5.94 4.80
C GLY A 134 -7.58 -7.20 5.57
N SER A 135 -7.14 -7.25 6.82
CA SER A 135 -7.61 -8.16 7.86
C SER A 135 -7.57 -7.46 9.22
N ASN A 136 -7.89 -8.17 10.30
CA ASN A 136 -7.81 -7.58 11.65
C ASN A 136 -6.38 -7.27 12.11
N THR A 137 -5.35 -7.89 11.51
CA THR A 137 -3.96 -7.84 11.99
C THR A 137 -2.96 -7.29 10.97
N LEU A 138 -3.32 -7.28 9.69
CA LEU A 138 -2.49 -6.78 8.60
C LEU A 138 -3.38 -6.10 7.57
N THR A 139 -2.94 -4.95 7.08
CA THR A 139 -3.45 -4.32 5.87
C THR A 139 -2.31 -4.14 4.89
N VAL A 140 -2.51 -4.51 3.64
CA VAL A 140 -1.59 -4.29 2.52
C VAL A 140 -2.27 -3.40 1.49
N ILE A 141 -1.51 -2.46 0.95
CA ILE A 141 -1.91 -1.56 -0.12
C ILE A 141 -0.88 -1.70 -1.21
N VAL A 142 -1.33 -2.01 -2.42
CA VAL A 142 -0.47 -2.07 -3.61
C VAL A 142 -0.93 -1.03 -4.59
N GLN A 143 0.00 -0.24 -5.09
CA GLN A 143 -0.24 0.79 -6.08
C GLN A 143 0.63 0.56 -7.31
N ALA A 144 0.05 0.71 -8.49
CA ALA A 144 0.81 0.82 -9.72
C ALA A 144 1.46 2.21 -9.80
N ALA A 145 2.75 2.27 -10.09
CA ALA A 145 3.47 3.52 -10.32
C ALA A 145 3.44 3.96 -11.79
N ASN A 146 3.03 3.07 -12.70
CA ASN A 146 2.91 3.33 -14.12
C ASN A 146 1.45 3.64 -14.52
N ASP A 147 1.29 4.49 -15.53
CA ASP A 147 0.00 4.76 -16.15
C ASP A 147 -0.48 3.54 -16.97
N GLY A 148 -1.79 3.39 -17.11
CA GLY A 148 -2.40 2.34 -17.93
C GLY A 148 -2.48 0.95 -17.31
N VAL A 149 -2.00 0.76 -16.07
CA VAL A 149 -2.14 -0.50 -15.32
C VAL A 149 -3.56 -0.63 -14.77
N SER A 150 -4.20 -1.77 -15.03
CA SER A 150 -5.60 -2.01 -14.61
C SER A 150 -5.69 -2.60 -13.21
N VAL A 151 -6.89 -2.56 -12.60
CA VAL A 151 -7.12 -3.22 -11.30
C VAL A 151 -6.93 -4.73 -11.35
N ASP A 152 -7.09 -5.34 -12.53
CA ASP A 152 -6.92 -6.78 -12.72
C ASP A 152 -5.44 -7.19 -12.69
N ASP A 153 -4.53 -6.23 -12.95
CA ASP A 153 -3.09 -6.42 -12.81
C ASP A 153 -2.62 -6.20 -11.36
N VAL A 154 -3.23 -5.27 -10.63
CA VAL A 154 -2.82 -4.89 -9.26
C VAL A 154 -3.44 -5.79 -8.19
N GLY A 155 -4.68 -6.25 -8.39
CA GLY A 155 -5.40 -7.09 -7.41
C GLY A 155 -4.71 -8.40 -7.05
N PRO A 156 -4.21 -9.19 -8.03
CA PRO A 156 -3.44 -10.39 -7.73
C PRO A 156 -2.15 -10.10 -6.93
N VAL A 157 -1.51 -8.97 -7.22
CA VAL A 157 -0.28 -8.51 -6.53
C VAL A 157 -0.58 -8.16 -5.08
N SER A 158 -1.73 -7.53 -4.78
CA SER A 158 -2.14 -7.26 -3.41
C SER A 158 -2.50 -8.52 -2.62
N ASP A 159 -3.13 -9.51 -3.25
CA ASP A 159 -3.42 -10.80 -2.62
C ASP A 159 -2.13 -11.61 -2.34
N GLU A 160 -1.17 -11.60 -3.28
CA GLU A 160 0.16 -12.20 -3.11
C GLU A 160 0.94 -11.51 -1.98
N ALA A 161 1.01 -10.18 -2.00
CA ALA A 161 1.72 -9.38 -1.00
C ALA A 161 1.16 -9.61 0.40
N PHE A 162 -0.17 -9.62 0.54
CA PHE A 162 -0.83 -9.94 1.80
C PHE A 162 -0.47 -11.34 2.29
N THR A 163 -0.45 -12.33 1.40
CA THR A 163 -0.13 -13.71 1.75
C THR A 163 1.32 -13.86 2.19
N ALA A 164 2.26 -13.19 1.50
CA ALA A 164 3.68 -13.22 1.83
C ALA A 164 4.01 -12.54 3.17
N MET A 165 3.25 -11.52 3.57
CA MET A 165 3.56 -10.66 4.73
C MET A 165 2.72 -10.93 5.99
N LYS A 166 1.69 -11.79 5.89
CA LYS A 166 0.78 -12.14 6.99
C LYS A 166 1.53 -12.72 8.19
#